data_AF-A0A7Z0REG1-F1
#
_entry.id   AF-A0A7Z0REG1-F1
#
_cell.length_a   1.000
_cell.length_b   1.000
_cell.length_c   1.000
_cell.angle_alpha   90.00
_cell.angle_beta   90.00
_cell.angle_gamma   90.00
#
_symmetry.space_group_name_H-M   'P 1'
#
loop_
_entity.id
_entity.type
_entity.pdbx_description
1 polymer ?
#
loop_
_entity_poly.entity_id
_entity_poly.type
_entity_poly.pdbx_seq_one_letter_code
_entity_poly.pdbx_strand_id
1 'polypeptide(L)'
;MKFRFVGAVALSFAVAGCTLLDPPTPFERTFRQGTKTCDFPITWKSARQVMTTLEIDSPVGAQFWDAINEICNVVNAGNKSKTIEIRARDRHGVLRSVVVERD
;
A
#
# COMPACT_ATOMS: atom_id res chain seq x y z
N MET A 1 -31.19 -31.45 -27.34
CA MET A 1 -29.77 -31.82 -27.41
C MET A 1 -28.98 -30.88 -26.52
N LYS A 2 -28.09 -31.43 -25.68
CA LYS A 2 -27.28 -30.75 -24.64
C LYS A 2 -26.09 -30.04 -25.29
N PHE A 3 -25.92 -28.75 -25.02
CA PHE A 3 -24.63 -28.07 -25.15
C PHE A 3 -24.11 -27.74 -23.74
N ARG A 4 -23.15 -28.55 -23.29
CA ARG A 4 -22.35 -28.37 -22.08
C ARG A 4 -20.92 -28.28 -22.54
N PHE A 5 -20.29 -27.11 -22.46
CA PHE A 5 -18.85 -26.78 -22.42
C PHE A 5 -18.87 -25.25 -22.39
N VAL A 6 -18.20 -24.49 -21.54
CA VAL A 6 -16.79 -24.35 -21.14
C VAL A 6 -16.89 -23.31 -20.00
N GLY A 7 -16.14 -23.26 -18.91
CA GLY A 7 -14.87 -23.82 -18.50
C GLY A 7 -14.56 -23.09 -17.19
N ALA A 8 -14.14 -23.81 -16.17
CA ALA A 8 -13.78 -23.21 -14.89
C ALA A 8 -12.52 -22.36 -15.08
N VAL A 9 -12.63 -21.05 -14.85
CA VAL A 9 -11.45 -20.18 -14.72
C VAL A 9 -11.07 -20.19 -13.23
N ALA A 10 -10.22 -21.15 -12.86
CA ALA A 10 -9.52 -21.11 -11.58
C ALA A 10 -8.26 -20.24 -11.75
N LEU A 11 -8.35 -18.96 -11.37
CA LEU A 11 -7.17 -18.09 -11.26
C LEU A 11 -6.50 -18.35 -9.92
N SER A 12 -5.64 -19.37 -9.90
CA SER A 12 -4.77 -19.66 -8.76
C SER A 12 -3.54 -18.75 -8.81
N PHE A 13 -3.58 -17.59 -8.18
CA PHE A 13 -2.38 -16.80 -7.87
C PHE A 13 -1.90 -17.14 -6.46
N ALA A 14 -1.26 -18.29 -6.31
CA ALA A 14 -0.47 -18.58 -5.12
C ALA A 14 0.98 -18.13 -5.38
N VAL A 15 1.25 -16.83 -5.21
CA VAL A 15 2.64 -16.36 -5.06
C VAL A 15 3.02 -16.55 -3.59
N ALA A 16 3.27 -17.80 -3.20
CA ALA A 16 3.92 -18.12 -1.93
C ALA A 16 5.43 -17.94 -2.09
N GLY A 17 5.85 -16.69 -2.36
CA GLY A 17 7.24 -16.31 -2.19
C GLY A 17 7.48 -16.05 -0.72
N CYS A 18 8.28 -16.88 -0.06
CA CYS A 18 8.94 -16.49 1.18
C CYS A 18 9.93 -15.37 0.85
N THR A 19 9.43 -14.17 0.60
CA THR A 19 10.25 -12.97 0.63
C THR A 19 10.63 -12.79 2.09
N LEU A 20 11.85 -13.21 2.44
CA LEU A 20 12.55 -12.66 3.59
C LEU A 20 12.54 -11.15 3.35
N LEU A 21 11.55 -10.44 3.93
CA LEU A 21 11.53 -9.00 3.85
C LEU A 21 12.77 -8.56 4.61
N ASP A 22 13.70 -7.89 3.90
CA ASP A 22 14.81 -7.20 4.55
C ASP A 22 14.31 -6.45 5.79
N PRO A 23 15.10 -6.37 6.87
CA PRO A 23 14.67 -5.69 8.08
C PRO A 23 14.18 -4.27 7.72
N PRO A 24 13.07 -3.82 8.32
CA PRO A 24 12.46 -2.58 7.89
C PRO A 24 13.39 -1.39 8.12
N THR A 25 13.49 -0.55 7.09
CA THR A 25 14.32 0.66 7.16
C THR A 25 13.77 1.63 8.22
N PRO A 26 14.59 2.57 8.73
CA PRO A 26 14.10 3.61 9.63
C PRO A 26 12.93 4.39 9.04
N PHE A 27 12.90 4.60 7.73
CA PHE A 27 11.86 5.37 7.04
C PHE A 27 10.55 4.58 6.94
N GLU A 28 10.61 3.28 6.62
CA GLU A 28 9.45 2.39 6.68
C GLU A 28 8.84 2.39 8.09
N ARG A 29 9.69 2.36 9.12
CA ARG A 29 9.27 2.47 10.54
C ARG A 29 8.53 3.76 10.82
N THR A 30 9.12 4.90 10.46
CA THR A 30 8.52 6.23 10.67
C THR A 30 7.20 6.35 9.93
N PHE A 31 7.11 5.84 8.70
CA PHE A 31 5.88 5.90 7.91
C PHE A 31 4.75 5.09 8.54
N ARG A 32 5.03 3.84 8.95
CA ARG A 32 4.05 3.03 9.70
C ARG A 32 3.59 3.73 10.97
N GLN A 33 4.49 4.41 11.68
CA GLN A 33 4.13 5.17 12.87
C GLN A 33 3.24 6.38 12.52
N GLY A 34 3.50 7.02 11.38
CA GLY A 34 2.65 8.09 10.84
C GLY A 34 1.24 7.61 10.52
N THR A 35 1.05 6.47 9.87
CA THR A 35 -0.30 5.98 9.54
C THR A 35 -1.11 5.52 10.76
N LYS A 36 -0.45 5.19 11.87
CA LYS A 36 -1.12 4.90 13.15
C LYS A 36 -1.83 6.12 13.74
N THR A 37 -1.39 7.33 13.44
CA THR A 37 -2.04 8.54 13.99
C THR A 37 -3.44 8.78 13.43
N CYS A 38 -3.77 8.15 12.31
CA CYS A 38 -5.10 8.14 11.73
C CYS A 38 -5.75 6.75 11.75
N ASP A 39 -5.48 5.95 12.78
CA ASP A 39 -6.11 4.65 13.04
C ASP A 39 -6.00 3.63 11.89
N PHE A 40 -4.96 3.75 11.06
CA PHE A 40 -4.69 2.84 9.95
C PHE A 40 -3.25 2.30 10.02
N PRO A 41 -2.93 1.44 11.01
CA PRO A 41 -1.64 0.76 11.03
C PRO A 41 -1.51 -0.10 9.77
N ILE A 42 -0.55 0.20 8.89
CA ILE A 42 -0.34 -0.59 7.67
C ILE A 42 0.62 -1.76 7.92
N THR A 43 0.60 -2.77 7.04
CA THR A 43 1.61 -3.85 7.05
C THR A 43 3.00 -3.35 6.66
N TRP A 44 4.06 -4.08 7.03
CA TRP A 44 5.43 -3.78 6.55
C TRP A 44 5.56 -3.85 5.03
N LYS A 45 4.86 -4.80 4.40
CA LYS A 45 4.84 -4.97 2.95
C LYS A 45 4.27 -3.73 2.28
N SER A 46 3.14 -3.21 2.78
CA SER A 46 2.55 -1.98 2.26
C SER A 46 3.41 -0.75 2.52
N ALA A 47 4.06 -0.65 3.68
CA ALA A 47 5.01 0.44 3.94
C ALA A 47 6.15 0.45 2.91
N ARG A 48 6.77 -0.70 2.66
CA ARG A 48 7.81 -0.86 1.64
C ARG A 48 7.28 -0.53 0.24
N GLN A 49 6.10 -1.04 -0.11
CA GLN A 49 5.48 -0.78 -1.40
C GLN A 49 5.26 0.72 -1.64
N VAL A 50 4.80 1.47 -0.63
CA VAL A 50 4.65 2.93 -0.73
C VAL A 50 6.01 3.59 -0.92
N MET A 51 7.00 3.23 -0.11
CA MET A 51 8.36 3.79 -0.21
C MET A 51 8.96 3.59 -1.60
N THR A 52 8.84 2.38 -2.14
CA THR A 52 9.37 2.04 -3.46
C THR A 52 8.57 2.72 -4.58
N THR A 53 7.24 2.68 -4.53
CA THR A 53 6.40 3.20 -5.63
C THR A 53 6.46 4.72 -5.74
N LEU A 54 6.62 5.42 -4.60
CA LEU A 54 6.72 6.87 -4.56
C LEU A 54 8.16 7.37 -4.56
N GLU A 55 9.14 6.46 -4.66
CA GLU A 55 10.57 6.77 -4.61
C GLU A 55 10.94 7.65 -3.39
N ILE A 56 10.42 7.25 -2.22
CA ILE A 56 10.70 7.91 -0.96
C ILE A 56 12.03 7.40 -0.43
N ASP A 57 12.99 8.29 -0.33
CA ASP A 57 14.31 8.03 0.25
C ASP A 57 14.59 8.83 1.53
N SER A 58 13.62 9.62 2.01
CA SER A 58 13.74 10.41 3.23
C SER A 58 12.37 10.82 3.81
N PRO A 59 12.20 10.87 5.14
CA PRO A 59 10.96 11.31 5.80
C PRO A 59 10.74 12.83 5.76
N VAL A 60 11.66 13.59 5.15
CA VAL A 60 11.52 15.04 4.94
C VAL A 60 10.90 15.38 3.59
N GLY A 61 10.80 14.42 2.68
CA GLY A 61 10.23 14.62 1.35
C GLY A 61 8.72 14.87 1.42
N ALA A 62 8.22 15.76 0.57
CA ALA A 62 6.78 16.05 0.48
C ALA A 62 5.97 14.77 0.20
N GLN A 63 6.48 13.88 -0.66
CA GLN A 63 5.81 12.62 -0.99
C GLN A 63 5.57 11.70 0.22
N PHE A 64 6.41 11.77 1.27
CA PHE A 64 6.24 10.99 2.49
C PHE A 64 4.99 11.46 3.26
N TRP A 65 4.86 12.76 3.45
CA TRP A 65 3.75 13.35 4.20
C TRP A 65 2.46 13.38 3.38
N ASP A 66 2.56 13.62 2.07
CA ASP A 66 1.40 13.57 1.16
C ASP A 66 0.76 12.19 1.16
N ALA A 67 1.56 11.12 1.14
CA ALA A 67 1.04 9.75 1.21
C ALA A 67 0.37 9.44 2.57
N ILE A 68 0.93 9.91 3.69
CA ILE A 68 0.28 9.77 5.01
C ILE A 68 -1.04 10.53 5.03
N ASN A 69 -1.04 11.78 4.58
CA ASN A 69 -2.24 12.61 4.54
C ASN A 69 -3.33 11.98 3.69
N GLU A 70 -2.98 11.40 2.53
CA GLU A 70 -3.95 10.72 1.68
C GLU A 70 -4.54 9.48 2.36
N ILE A 71 -3.72 8.66 3.03
CA ILE A 71 -4.21 7.53 3.84
C ILE A 71 -5.21 8.05 4.89
N CYS A 72 -4.83 9.07 5.64
CA CYS A 72 -5.67 9.62 6.69
C CYS A 72 -6.96 10.23 6.14
N ASN A 73 -6.92 10.89 4.97
CA ASN A 73 -8.11 11.42 4.30
C ASN A 73 -9.10 10.29 3.94
N VAL A 74 -8.60 9.21 3.33
CA VAL A 74 -9.43 8.06 2.97
C VAL A 74 -10.06 7.40 4.22
N VAL A 75 -9.29 7.29 5.31
CA VAL A 75 -9.76 6.68 6.55
C VAL A 75 -10.77 7.58 7.27
N ASN A 76 -10.49 8.88 7.36
CA ASN A 76 -11.38 9.88 7.96
C ASN A 76 -12.69 10.06 7.16
N ALA A 77 -12.69 9.78 5.86
CA ALA A 77 -13.91 9.68 5.05
C ALA A 77 -14.79 8.47 5.42
N GLY A 78 -14.39 7.67 6.41
CA GLY A 78 -15.15 6.53 6.92
C GLY A 78 -14.77 5.20 6.28
N ASN A 79 -13.67 5.13 5.52
CA ASN A 79 -13.24 3.87 4.91
C ASN A 79 -12.64 2.92 5.97
N LYS A 80 -13.35 1.82 6.23
CA LYS A 80 -12.94 0.76 7.16
C LYS A 80 -12.37 -0.47 6.47
N SER A 81 -12.13 -0.41 5.16
CA SER A 81 -11.63 -1.55 4.39
C SER A 81 -10.25 -1.98 4.86
N LYS A 82 -9.97 -3.29 4.76
CA LYS A 82 -8.65 -3.84 5.07
C LYS A 82 -7.58 -3.29 4.12
N THR A 83 -7.96 -3.07 2.87
CA THR A 83 -7.12 -2.48 1.83
C THR A 83 -7.73 -1.17 1.35
N ILE A 84 -6.90 -0.17 1.11
CA ILE A 84 -7.30 1.10 0.49
C ILE A 84 -6.33 1.45 -0.64
N GLU A 85 -6.83 2.11 -1.67
CA GLU A 85 -6.01 2.70 -2.71
C GLU A 85 -5.77 4.17 -2.38
N ILE A 86 -4.51 4.60 -2.40
CA ILE A 86 -4.12 6.00 -2.22
C ILE A 86 -3.47 6.54 -3.48
N ARG A 87 -3.55 7.85 -3.68
CA ARG A 87 -2.89 8.54 -4.77
C ARG A 87 -1.95 9.61 -4.23
N ALA A 88 -0.67 9.47 -4.53
CA ALA A 88 0.36 10.40 -4.10
C ALA A 88 1.37 10.63 -5.23
N ARG A 89 2.03 11.79 -5.23
CA ARG A 89 3.07 12.08 -6.21
C ARG A 89 4.36 11.37 -5.84
N ASP A 90 5.04 10.80 -6.83
CA ASP A 90 6.41 10.32 -6.65
C ASP A 90 7.41 11.49 -6.61
N ARG A 91 8.70 11.17 -6.41
CA ARG A 91 9.80 12.14 -6.43
C ARG A 91 9.83 13.05 -7.66
N HIS A 92 9.31 12.60 -8.80
CA HIS A 92 9.28 13.35 -10.06
C HIS A 92 7.99 14.16 -10.24
N GLY A 93 7.10 14.18 -9.23
CA GLY A 93 5.82 14.86 -9.28
C GLY A 93 4.73 14.10 -10.03
N VAL A 94 4.98 12.85 -10.44
CA VAL A 94 4.02 12.03 -11.17
C VAL A 94 3.05 11.39 -10.19
N LEU A 95 1.75 11.53 -10.42
CA LEU A 95 0.73 10.92 -9.58
C LEU A 95 0.74 9.39 -9.73
N ARG A 96 1.01 8.67 -8.64
CA ARG A 96 1.01 7.20 -8.58
C ARG A 96 -0.14 6.72 -7.71
N SER A 97 -0.69 5.57 -8.06
CA SER A 97 -1.65 4.84 -7.23
C SER A 97 -0.93 3.72 -6.50
N VAL A 98 -1.21 3.58 -5.20
CA VAL A 98 -0.66 2.52 -4.35
C VAL A 98 -1.77 1.89 -3.52
N VAL A 99 -1.86 0.57 -3.55
CA VAL A 99 -2.74 -0.18 -2.65
C VAL A 99 -1.99 -0.45 -1.35
N VAL A 100 -2.58 -0.02 -0.24
CA VAL A 100 -2.05 -0.23 1.11
C VAL A 100 -2.99 -1.13 1.91
N GLU A 101 -2.41 -2.07 2.65
CA GLU A 101 -3.10 -3.03 3.49
C GLU A 101 -2.85 -2.70 4.96
N ARG A 102 -3.93 -2.77 5.74
CA ARG A 102 -3.92 -2.67 7.20
C ARG A 102 -3.34 -3.93 7.83
N ASP A 103 -2.54 -3.75 8.87
CA ASP A 103 -2.02 -4.81 9.74
C ASP A 103 -3.14 -5.47 10.56
#